data_AF-A0AAV2EZJ0-F1
#
_entry.id   AF-A0AAV2EZJ0-F1
#
_cell.length_a   1.000
_cell.length_b   1.000
_cell.length_c   1.000
_cell.angle_alpha   90.00
_cell.angle_beta   90.00
_cell.angle_gamma   90.00
#
_symmetry.space_group_name_H-M   'P 1'
#
loop_
_entity.id
_entity.type
_entity.pdbx_description
1 polymer ?
#
loop_
_entity_poly.entity_id
_entity_poly.type
_entity_poly.pdbx_seq_one_letter_code
_entity_poly.pdbx_strand_id
1 'polypeptide(L)'
;MFSIARRNAPSFVFVDEIDAIAGRHARKDPRRRATFEALIAQLDGEKERTGVDRFSLRQAVTFICATNKPNELDLELVRPGRIDRRLYIGVPDANQRVQIFSVHSSGKQLAEDVDFGKVSSALFISFP
;
A
#
# COMPACT_ATOMS: atom_id res chain seq x y z
N MET A 1 10.39 7.06 -11.60
CA MET A 1 9.67 7.18 -10.30
C MET A 1 10.60 7.55 -9.15
N PHE A 2 11.44 6.64 -8.62
CA PHE A 2 12.28 6.91 -7.44
C PHE A 2 13.26 8.09 -7.56
N SER A 3 13.84 8.34 -8.75
CA SER A 3 14.68 9.53 -8.98
C SER A 3 13.93 10.84 -8.74
N ILE A 4 12.68 10.94 -9.18
CA ILE A 4 11.84 12.12 -8.98
C ILE A 4 11.50 12.28 -7.50
N ALA A 5 11.11 11.19 -6.83
CA ALA A 5 10.81 11.20 -5.40
C ALA A 5 12.03 11.66 -4.57
N ARG A 6 13.23 11.17 -4.87
CA ARG A 6 14.48 11.57 -4.21
C ARG A 6 14.80 13.05 -4.39
N ARG A 7 14.57 13.61 -5.59
CA ARG A 7 14.77 15.05 -5.87
C ARG A 7 13.79 15.94 -5.11
N ASN A 8 12.61 15.41 -4.77
CA ASN A 8 11.56 16.11 -4.05
C ASN A 8 11.47 15.67 -2.58
N ALA A 9 12.54 15.11 -2.01
CA ALA A 9 12.52 14.66 -0.62
C ALA A 9 12.28 15.84 0.35
N PRO A 10 11.49 15.65 1.43
CA PRO A 10 10.84 14.40 1.84
C PRO A 10 9.62 14.05 0.99
N SER A 11 9.49 12.79 0.59
CA SER A 11 8.37 12.36 -0.27
C SER A 11 7.96 10.91 -0.03
N PHE A 12 6.78 10.56 -0.54
CA PHE A 12 6.25 9.20 -0.52
C PHE A 12 6.09 8.68 -1.94
N VAL A 13 6.40 7.40 -2.15
CA VAL A 13 6.07 6.66 -3.36
C VAL A 13 5.03 5.61 -3.00
N PHE A 14 3.82 5.75 -3.55
CA PHE A 14 2.73 4.80 -3.36
C PHE A 14 2.52 3.95 -4.61
N VAL A 15 2.47 2.63 -4.46
CA VAL A 15 2.15 1.68 -5.53
C VAL A 15 0.99 0.79 -5.09
N ASP A 16 -0.15 0.93 -5.76
CA ASP A 16 -1.26 0.01 -5.60
C ASP A 16 -1.07 -1.24 -6.46
N GLU A 17 -1.75 -2.33 -6.10
CA GLU A 17 -1.69 -3.63 -6.78
C GLU A 17 -0.25 -4.11 -7.06
N ILE A 18 0.61 -4.02 -6.03
CA ILE A 18 2.04 -4.34 -6.20
C ILE A 18 2.26 -5.78 -6.68
N ASP A 19 1.31 -6.70 -6.47
CA ASP A 19 1.33 -8.06 -7.00
C ASP A 19 1.33 -8.14 -8.54
N ALA A 20 0.87 -7.11 -9.25
CA ALA A 20 0.99 -7.02 -10.71
C ALA A 20 2.46 -6.93 -11.17
N ILE A 21 3.32 -6.33 -10.34
CA ILE A 21 4.76 -6.13 -10.62
C ILE A 21 5.61 -7.15 -9.87
N ALA A 22 5.23 -7.48 -8.65
CA ALA A 22 6.02 -8.25 -7.68
C ALA A 22 5.33 -9.55 -7.22
N GLY A 23 4.40 -10.06 -8.01
CA GLY A 23 3.84 -11.39 -7.79
C GLY A 23 4.86 -12.50 -8.06
N ARG A 24 4.67 -13.69 -7.47
CA ARG A 24 5.49 -14.91 -7.64
C ARG A 24 5.68 -15.32 -9.11
N HIS A 25 4.80 -14.87 -10.00
CA HIS A 25 4.86 -15.16 -11.43
C HIS A 25 5.47 -14.02 -12.27
N ALA A 26 5.85 -12.89 -11.68
CA ALA A 26 6.44 -11.76 -12.38
C ALA A 26 7.72 -12.15 -13.16
N ARG A 27 8.46 -13.16 -12.68
CA ARG A 27 9.68 -13.66 -13.35
C ARG A 27 9.43 -14.47 -14.62
N LYS A 28 8.21 -14.98 -14.82
CA LYS A 28 7.85 -15.80 -15.99
C LYS A 28 7.63 -14.96 -17.25
N ASP A 29 7.26 -13.69 -17.07
CA ASP A 29 7.12 -12.72 -18.15
C ASP A 29 8.40 -11.86 -18.22
N PRO A 30 9.16 -11.88 -19.33
CA PRO A 30 10.40 -11.10 -19.45
C PRO A 30 10.24 -9.60 -19.20
N ARG A 31 9.10 -9.01 -19.57
CA ARG A 31 8.84 -7.58 -19.36
C ARG A 31 8.60 -7.28 -17.89
N ARG A 32 7.75 -8.08 -17.23
CA ARG A 32 7.47 -7.94 -15.79
C ARG A 32 8.70 -8.20 -14.94
N ARG A 33 9.53 -9.17 -15.35
CA ARG A 33 10.80 -9.47 -14.70
C ARG A 33 11.73 -8.26 -14.64
N ALA A 34 11.92 -7.56 -15.76
CA ALA A 34 12.78 -6.37 -15.81
C ALA A 34 12.25 -5.25 -14.88
N THR A 35 10.92 -5.05 -14.85
CA THR A 35 10.30 -4.07 -13.94
C THR A 35 10.47 -4.47 -12.48
N PHE A 36 10.30 -5.75 -12.15
CA PHE A 36 10.51 -6.29 -10.81
C PHE A 36 11.97 -6.11 -10.34
N GLU A 37 12.94 -6.49 -11.16
CA GLU A 37 14.37 -6.35 -10.85
C GLU A 37 14.75 -4.87 -10.66
N ALA A 38 14.21 -3.98 -11.50
CA ALA A 38 14.39 -2.54 -11.33
C ALA A 38 13.80 -2.02 -10.02
N LEU A 39 12.61 -2.48 -9.62
CA LEU A 39 11.99 -2.11 -8.33
C LEU A 39 12.88 -2.56 -7.16
N ILE A 40 13.33 -3.83 -7.17
CA ILE A 40 14.18 -4.39 -6.13
C ILE A 40 15.48 -3.58 -6.00
N ALA A 41 16.14 -3.24 -7.11
CA ALA A 41 17.34 -2.42 -7.11
C ALA A 41 17.10 -1.01 -6.51
N GLN A 42 15.92 -0.42 -6.71
CA GLN A 42 15.58 0.86 -6.07
C GLN A 42 15.34 0.73 -4.56
N LEU A 43 14.73 -0.37 -4.10
CA LEU A 43 14.44 -0.64 -2.69
C LEU A 43 15.67 -1.03 -1.88
N ASP A 44 16.59 -1.80 -2.47
CA ASP A 44 17.89 -2.08 -1.87
C ASP A 44 18.72 -0.80 -1.66
N GLY A 45 18.30 0.28 -2.31
CA GLY A 45 19.10 1.43 -2.61
C GLY A 45 20.17 1.00 -3.60
N GLU A 46 20.43 1.82 -4.61
CA GLU A 46 21.82 1.93 -5.02
C GLU A 46 22.59 2.32 -3.76
N LYS A 47 23.25 1.33 -3.12
CA LYS A 47 24.06 1.49 -1.91
C LYS A 47 25.27 2.41 -2.12
N GLU A 48 25.38 3.06 -3.27
CA GLU A 48 26.52 3.87 -3.66
C GLU A 48 26.04 5.21 -4.22
N ARG A 49 26.38 6.30 -3.49
CA ARG A 49 27.12 7.46 -4.02
C ARG A 49 27.01 8.75 -3.20
N THR A 50 26.23 8.80 -2.12
CA THR A 50 26.13 10.07 -1.37
C THR A 50 26.96 10.14 -0.09
N GLY A 51 27.49 9.03 0.45
CA GLY A 51 28.31 9.08 1.67
C GLY A 51 27.61 9.76 2.86
N VAL A 52 26.29 9.89 2.80
CA VAL A 52 25.48 10.64 3.75
C VAL A 52 24.61 9.65 4.51
N ASP A 53 24.62 9.82 5.82
CA ASP A 53 23.94 9.05 6.82
C ASP A 53 22.46 8.77 6.47
N ARG A 54 22.03 7.51 6.61
CA ARG A 54 20.66 7.03 6.35
C ARG A 54 19.61 7.77 7.21
N PHE A 55 20.07 8.51 8.22
CA PHE A 55 19.26 9.31 9.15
C PHE A 55 19.07 10.79 8.75
N SER A 56 19.67 11.26 7.65
CA SER A 56 19.39 12.62 7.18
C SER A 56 17.98 12.72 6.58
N LEU A 57 17.05 13.34 7.32
CA LEU A 57 15.65 13.61 6.93
C LEU A 57 15.49 14.24 5.53
N ARG A 58 16.55 14.86 4.99
CA ARG A 58 16.61 15.48 3.65
C ARG A 58 16.62 14.47 2.49
N GLN A 59 16.70 13.16 2.74
CA GLN A 59 16.64 12.12 1.69
C GLN A 59 15.61 11.01 1.97
N ALA A 60 14.71 11.21 2.94
CA ALA A 60 13.71 10.21 3.32
C ALA A 60 12.61 10.08 2.25
N VAL A 61 12.81 9.18 1.28
CA VAL A 61 11.73 8.67 0.44
C VAL A 61 11.13 7.45 1.12
N THR A 62 9.87 7.54 1.51
CA THR A 62 9.14 6.40 2.08
C THR A 62 8.40 5.67 0.98
N PHE A 63 8.65 4.38 0.84
CA PHE A 63 7.93 3.51 -0.09
C PHE A 63 6.72 2.87 0.62
N ILE A 64 5.54 3.01 0.03
CA ILE A 64 4.30 2.41 0.49
C ILE A 64 3.72 1.60 -0.68
N CYS A 65 3.27 0.39 -0.41
CA CYS A 65 2.62 -0.43 -1.43
C CYS A 65 1.40 -1.16 -0.86
N ALA A 66 0.40 -1.41 -1.72
CA ALA A 66 -0.82 -2.12 -1.39
C ALA A 66 -1.01 -3.36 -2.29
N THR A 67 -1.65 -4.39 -1.76
CA THR A 67 -2.04 -5.60 -2.49
C THR A 67 -3.23 -6.27 -1.83
N ASN A 68 -4.12 -6.84 -2.65
CA ASN A 68 -5.18 -7.74 -2.19
C ASN A 68 -4.72 -9.20 -2.11
N LYS A 69 -3.52 -9.51 -2.60
CA LYS A 69 -2.98 -10.87 -2.70
C LYS A 69 -1.61 -10.97 -2.01
N PRO A 70 -1.50 -10.74 -0.70
CA PRO A 70 -0.22 -10.73 0.01
C PRO A 70 0.52 -12.08 -0.09
N ASN A 71 -0.21 -13.18 -0.23
CA ASN A 71 0.35 -14.53 -0.39
C ASN A 71 0.91 -14.77 -1.80
N GLU A 72 0.57 -13.95 -2.78
CA GLU A 72 1.08 -14.04 -4.14
C GLU A 72 2.36 -13.23 -4.35
N LEU A 73 2.84 -12.47 -3.37
CA LEU A 73 4.07 -11.69 -3.52
C LEU A 73 5.33 -12.56 -3.59
N ASP A 74 6.31 -12.12 -4.39
CA ASP A 74 7.63 -12.73 -4.48
C ASP A 74 8.36 -12.59 -3.14
N LEU A 75 8.95 -13.70 -2.67
CA LEU A 75 9.67 -13.76 -1.40
C LEU A 75 10.82 -12.75 -1.34
N GLU A 76 11.39 -12.39 -2.50
CA GLU A 76 12.45 -11.41 -2.61
C GLU A 76 11.97 -10.01 -2.21
N LEU A 77 10.75 -9.59 -2.57
CA LEU A 77 10.21 -8.28 -2.20
C LEU A 77 10.01 -8.16 -0.68
N VAL A 78 9.49 -9.22 -0.04
CA VAL A 78 9.12 -9.22 1.38
C VAL A 78 10.30 -9.49 2.33
N ARG A 79 11.53 -9.56 1.82
CA ARG A 79 12.71 -9.75 2.67
C ARG A 79 12.93 -8.55 3.60
N PRO A 80 13.44 -8.77 4.83
CA PRO A 80 13.83 -7.69 5.73
C PRO A 80 14.77 -6.69 5.05
N GLY A 81 14.55 -5.39 5.27
CA GLY A 81 15.33 -4.30 4.66
C GLY A 81 14.75 -3.73 3.36
N ARG A 82 13.67 -4.32 2.83
CA ARG A 82 12.91 -3.79 1.68
C ARG A 82 11.50 -3.36 2.08
N ILE A 83 10.78 -4.25 2.77
CA ILE A 83 9.47 -3.97 3.36
C ILE A 83 9.58 -4.20 4.88
N ASP A 84 9.78 -3.11 5.62
CA ASP A 84 10.04 -3.17 7.07
C ASP A 84 8.76 -3.25 7.91
N ARG A 85 7.65 -2.77 7.35
CA ARG A 85 6.35 -2.71 8.03
C ARG A 85 5.27 -3.30 7.13
N ARG A 86 4.43 -4.14 7.72
CA ARG A 86 3.25 -4.72 7.08
C ARG A 86 2.04 -4.32 7.89
N LEU A 87 1.11 -3.61 7.27
CA LEU A 87 -0.16 -3.24 7.88
C LEU A 87 -1.26 -4.08 7.22
N TYR A 88 -1.97 -4.87 8.03
CA TYR A 88 -3.16 -5.56 7.58
C TYR A 88 -4.37 -4.63 7.71
N ILE A 89 -5.13 -4.49 6.63
CA ILE A 89 -6.38 -3.75 6.61
C ILE A 89 -7.50 -4.78 6.48
N GLY A 90 -8.22 -5.01 7.57
CA GLY A 90 -9.37 -5.90 7.60
C GLY A 90 -10.65 -5.23 7.13
N VAL A 91 -11.73 -6.00 7.05
CA VAL A 91 -13.07 -5.44 6.89
C VAL A 91 -13.44 -4.62 8.13
N PRO A 92 -14.10 -3.45 7.96
CA PRO A 92 -14.51 -2.63 9.08
C PRO A 92 -15.58 -3.36 9.91
N ASP A 93 -15.52 -3.24 11.23
CA ASP A 93 -16.58 -3.70 12.13
C ASP A 93 -17.84 -2.82 12.05
N ALA A 94 -18.90 -3.16 12.79
CA ALA A 94 -20.15 -2.42 12.76
C ALA A 94 -20.00 -0.95 13.17
N ASN A 95 -19.17 -0.65 14.17
CA ASN A 95 -18.93 0.72 14.64
C ASN A 95 -18.11 1.51 13.61
N GLN A 96 -17.09 0.89 13.02
CA GLN A 96 -16.29 1.47 11.95
C GLN A 96 -17.14 1.74 10.71
N ARG A 97 -18.09 0.85 10.37
CA ARG A 97 -19.07 1.07 9.29
C ARG A 97 -19.97 2.29 9.56
N VAL A 98 -20.46 2.47 10.78
CA VAL A 98 -21.23 3.67 11.16
C VAL A 98 -20.40 4.94 10.95
N GLN A 99 -19.12 4.93 11.33
CA GLN A 99 -18.21 6.07 11.12
C GLN A 99 -18.01 6.35 9.63
N ILE A 100 -17.79 5.31 8.82
CA ILE A 100 -17.66 5.42 7.36
C ILE A 100 -18.93 6.04 6.76
N PHE A 101 -20.11 5.54 7.14
CA PHE A 101 -21.37 6.11 6.67
C PHE A 101 -21.52 7.57 7.06
N SER A 102 -21.16 7.92 8.30
CA SER A 102 -21.25 9.29 8.83
C SER A 102 -20.37 10.25 8.03
N VAL A 103 -19.15 9.85 7.65
CA VAL A 103 -18.28 10.65 6.78
C VAL A 103 -18.90 10.84 5.40
N HIS A 104 -19.42 9.77 4.79
CA HIS A 104 -19.99 9.83 3.43
C HIS A 104 -21.39 10.45 3.35
N SER A 105 -22.11 10.53 4.46
CA SER A 105 -23.42 11.18 4.56
C SER A 105 -23.33 12.63 5.04
N SER A 106 -22.15 13.07 5.51
CA SER A 106 -21.94 14.43 5.97
C SER A 106 -22.33 15.44 4.89
N GLY A 107 -23.19 16.40 5.24
CA GLY A 107 -23.67 17.44 4.33
C GLY A 107 -24.75 17.00 3.34
N LYS A 108 -25.26 15.76 3.42
CA LYS A 108 -26.35 15.26 2.57
C LYS A 108 -27.68 15.28 3.31
N GLN A 109 -28.75 15.51 2.55
CA GLN A 109 -30.12 15.36 3.07
C GLN A 109 -30.44 13.86 3.12
N LEU A 110 -30.63 13.36 4.34
CA LEU A 110 -31.06 11.98 4.59
C LEU A 110 -32.55 11.97 4.88
N ALA A 111 -33.22 10.86 4.55
CA ALA A 111 -34.57 10.62 5.03
C ALA A 111 -34.56 10.42 6.55
N GLU A 112 -35.68 10.72 7.22
CA GLU A 112 -35.78 10.67 8.69
C GLU A 112 -35.60 9.26 9.27
N ASP A 113 -35.83 8.24 8.46
CA ASP A 113 -35.75 6.82 8.83
C ASP A 113 -34.37 6.19 8.61
N VAL A 114 -33.37 6.96 8.18
CA VAL A 114 -32.01 6.47 7.97
C VAL A 114 -31.33 6.16 9.31
N ASP A 115 -31.08 4.87 9.55
CA ASP A 115 -30.40 4.35 10.74
C ASP A 115 -29.13 3.59 10.34
N PHE A 116 -27.97 4.25 10.45
CA PHE A 116 -26.69 3.61 10.14
C PHE A 116 -26.31 2.48 11.09
N GLY A 117 -26.85 2.44 12.31
CA GLY A 117 -26.63 1.33 13.24
C GLY A 117 -27.29 0.04 12.72
N LYS A 118 -28.54 0.14 12.25
CA LYS A 118 -29.25 -0.98 11.62
C LYS A 118 -28.57 -1.42 10.33
N VAL A 119 -28.26 -0.48 9.43
CA VAL A 119 -27.59 -0.79 8.15
C VAL A 119 -26.23 -1.44 8.37
N SER A 120 -25.43 -0.91 9.30
CA SER A 120 -24.11 -1.45 9.60
C SER A 120 -24.19 -2.83 10.22
N SER A 121 -25.22 -3.15 11.00
CA SER A 121 -25.41 -4.48 11.61
C SER A 121 -25.92 -5.53 10.62
N ALA A 122 -26.73 -5.10 9.63
CA ALA A 122 -27.28 -5.98 8.60
C ALA A 122 -26.27 -6.35 7.50
N LEU A 123 -25.24 -5.52 7.27
CA LEU A 123 -24.19 -5.78 6.29
C LEU A 123 -23.26 -6.90 6.77
N PHE A 124 -23.65 -8.16 6.51
CA PHE A 124 -22.75 -9.30 6.59
C PHE A 124 -21.91 -9.39 5.31
N ILE A 125 -20.64 -9.03 5.41
CA ILE A 125 -19.66 -9.30 4.35
C ILE A 125 -19.09 -10.69 4.64
N SER A 126 -19.72 -11.75 4.11
CA SER A 126 -19.13 -13.08 4.12
C SER A 126 -18.11 -13.18 2.99
N PHE A 127 -16.87 -13.56 3.30
CA PHE A 127 -15.94 -14.01 2.26
C PHE A 127 -16.17 -15.49 1.95
N PRO A 128 -16.03 -15.92 0.68
CA PRO A 128 -15.81 -17.31 0.34
C PRO A 128 -14.45 -17.83 0.85
#